data_AF-A0A3C0TQV5-F1
#
_entry.id   AF-A0A3C0TQV5-F1
#
_cell.length_a   1.000
_cell.length_b   1.000
_cell.length_c   1.000
_cell.angle_alpha   90.00
_cell.angle_beta   90.00
_cell.angle_gamma   90.00
#
_symmetry.space_group_name_H-M   'P 1'
#
loop_
_entity.id
_entity.type
_entity.pdbx_description
1 polymer ?
#
loop_
_entity_poly.entity_id
_entity_poly.type
_entity_poly.pdbx_seq_one_letter_code
_entity_poly.pdbx_strand_id
1 'polypeptide(L)' 'MEPILCPFCGGINILQDDDYSIELDIEYWTVHHWDCLDCGQSFDKIEILPATNTFEEINESTIH' A
#
# COMPACT_ATOMS: atom_id res chain seq x y z
N MET A 1 -7.24 -0.87 -0.58
CA MET A 1 -8.02 -1.09 -1.82
C MET A 1 -7.22 -2.05 -2.67
N GLU A 2 -7.78 -3.22 -2.96
CA GLU A 2 -7.16 -4.27 -3.77
C GLU A 2 -7.05 -3.85 -5.25
N PRO A 3 -5.98 -4.25 -5.97
CA PRO A 3 -5.81 -3.97 -7.38
C PRO A 3 -6.82 -4.76 -8.22
N ILE A 4 -7.41 -4.11 -9.22
CA ILE A 4 -8.35 -4.76 -10.15
C ILE A 4 -7.62 -5.48 -11.30
N LEU A 5 -6.39 -5.05 -11.62
CA LEU A 5 -5.63 -5.53 -12.77
C LEU A 5 -4.12 -5.48 -12.51
N CYS A 6 -3.41 -6.47 -13.05
CA CYS A 6 -1.97 -6.61 -12.96
C CYS A 6 -1.30 -5.48 -13.74
N PRO A 7 -0.40 -4.70 -13.11
CA PRO A 7 0.23 -3.54 -13.77
C PRO A 7 1.19 -3.94 -14.90
N PHE A 8 1.58 -5.21 -15.00
CA PHE A 8 2.53 -5.69 -16.00
C PHE A 8 1.86 -6.26 -17.26
N CYS A 9 0.80 -7.06 -17.11
CA CYS A 9 0.14 -7.75 -18.23
C CYS A 9 -1.33 -7.37 -18.44
N GLY A 10 -1.94 -6.59 -17.53
CA GLY A 10 -3.37 -6.28 -17.56
C GLY A 10 -4.28 -7.45 -17.18
N GLY A 11 -3.72 -8.58 -16.75
CA GLY A 11 -4.46 -9.75 -16.26
C GLY A 11 -5.23 -9.44 -14.99
N ILE A 12 -6.32 -10.17 -14.76
CA ILE A 12 -7.23 -9.97 -13.62
C ILE A 12 -7.13 -11.09 -12.60
N ASN A 13 -6.37 -12.16 -12.91
CA ASN A 13 -6.17 -13.27 -12.01
C ASN A 13 -5.01 -12.94 -11.05
N ILE A 14 -5.35 -12.24 -9.97
CA ILE A 14 -4.42 -11.72 -8.98
C ILE A 14 -4.73 -12.39 -7.64
N LEU A 15 -3.69 -12.90 -6.98
CA LEU A 15 -3.76 -13.47 -5.64
C LEU A 15 -3.05 -12.52 -4.67
N GLN A 16 -3.70 -12.21 -3.55
CA GLN A 16 -3.07 -11.47 -2.46
C GLN A 16 -2.48 -12.45 -1.45
N ASP A 17 -1.24 -12.19 -1.04
CA ASP A 17 -0.62 -12.84 0.12
C ASP A 17 -0.94 -12.09 1.42
N ASP A 18 -0.66 -12.71 2.56
CA ASP A 18 -0.86 -12.07 3.86
C ASP A 18 -0.04 -10.77 3.96
N ASP A 19 -0.74 -9.69 4.34
CA ASP A 19 -0.11 -8.41 4.59
C ASP A 19 0.93 -8.53 5.72
N TYR A 20 2.03 -7.81 5.59
CA TYR A 20 3.00 -7.66 6.68
C TYR A 20 3.21 -6.19 7.03
N SER A 21 3.51 -5.94 8.29
CA SER A 21 3.72 -4.58 8.81
C SER A 21 5.09 -4.45 9.46
N ILE A 22 5.70 -3.28 9.29
CA ILE A 22 6.98 -2.91 9.87
C ILE A 22 6.76 -1.64 10.69
N GLU A 23 7.12 -1.71 11.98
CA GLU A 23 7.14 -0.55 12.88
C GLU A 23 8.55 0.05 12.89
N LEU A 24 8.65 1.32 12.53
CA LEU A 24 9.87 2.14 12.58
C LEU A 24 9.65 3.30 13.57
N ASP A 25 10.74 3.94 14.00
CA ASP A 25 10.70 4.97 15.06
C ASP A 25 9.73 6.14 14.81
N ILE A 26 9.45 6.46 13.55
CA ILE A 26 8.60 7.59 13.14
C ILE A 26 7.48 7.19 12.16
N GLU A 27 7.42 5.93 11.74
CA GLU A 27 6.52 5.47 10.66
C GLU A 27 6.09 4.02 10.88
N TYR A 28 4.86 3.72 10.47
CA TYR A 28 4.32 2.37 10.31
C TYR A 28 4.15 2.08 8.83
N TRP A 29 4.74 0.99 8.36
CA TRP A 29 4.63 0.56 6.97
C TRP A 29 3.78 -0.69 6.92
N THR A 30 2.75 -0.69 6.09
CA THR A 30 1.99 -1.89 5.73
C THR A 30 2.28 -2.21 4.28
N VAL A 31 2.74 -3.44 4.02
CA VAL A 31 3.02 -3.92 2.68
C VAL A 31 1.95 -4.92 2.29
N HIS A 32 1.28 -4.62 1.18
CA HIS A 32 0.34 -5.52 0.52
C HIS A 32 1.05 -6.14 -0.68
N HIS A 33 1.14 -7.47 -0.70
CA HIS A 33 1.82 -8.23 -1.75
C HIS A 33 0.82 -8.96 -2.63
N TRP A 34 1.03 -8.92 -3.94
CA TRP A 34 0.21 -9.65 -4.91
C TRP A 34 1.03 -10.39 -5.94
N ASP A 35 0.55 -11.58 -6.28
CA ASP A 35 1.02 -12.41 -7.38
C ASP A 35 0.01 -12.44 -8.53
N CYS A 36 0.47 -12.20 -9.75
CA CYS A 36 -0.35 -12.38 -10.95
C CYS A 36 -0.21 -13.81 -11.49
N LEU A 37 -1.28 -14.59 -11.46
CA LEU A 37 -1.29 -15.97 -11.96
C LEU A 37 -1.28 -16.06 -13.50
N ASP A 38 -1.51 -14.94 -14.20
CA ASP A 38 -1.50 -14.90 -15.67
C ASP A 38 -0.09 -14.72 -16.26
N CYS A 39 0.75 -13.86 -15.64
CA CYS A 39 2.11 -13.58 -16.13
C CYS A 39 3.24 -13.96 -15.16
N GLY A 40 2.91 -14.42 -13.95
CA GLY A 40 3.87 -14.84 -12.92
C GLY A 40 4.69 -13.70 -12.33
N GLN A 41 4.29 -12.45 -12.52
CA GLN A 41 4.92 -11.29 -11.90
C GLN A 41 4.26 -10.97 -10.56
N SER A 42 5.08 -10.51 -9.62
CA SER A 42 4.64 -10.04 -8.30
C SER A 42 4.79 -8.52 -8.19
N PHE A 43 3.94 -7.89 -7.39
CA PHE A 43 4.00 -6.45 -7.14
C PHE A 43 3.46 -6.10 -5.75
N ASP A 44 3.94 -4.96 -5.24
CA ASP A 44 3.64 -4.48 -3.90
C ASP A 44 2.94 -3.13 -3.93
N LYS A 45 2.10 -2.89 -2.92
CA LYS A 45 1.66 -1.55 -2.53
C LYS A 45 2.11 -1.32 -1.09
N ILE A 46 2.79 -0.21 -0.87
CA ILE A 46 3.28 0.18 0.45
C ILE A 46 2.43 1.34 0.95
N GLU A 47 1.77 1.15 2.08
CA GLU A 47 1.06 2.21 2.83
C GLU A 47 1.96 2.66 3.99
N ILE A 48 2.29 3.94 4.01
CA ILE A 48 3.15 4.54 5.04
C ILE A 48 2.30 5.49 5.88
N LEU A 49 2.22 5.22 7.18
CA LEU A 49 1.54 6.07 8.15
C LEU A 49 2.59 6.65 9.11
N PRO A 50 2.57 7.96 9.41
CA PRO A 50 3.42 8.51 10.46
C PRO A 50 3.04 7.88 11.83
N ALA A 51 4.04 7.55 12.64
CA ALA A 51 3.83 6.97 13.97
C ALA A 51 3.30 8.00 15.00
N THR A 52 3.27 9.27 14.63
CA THR A 52 2.75 10.35 15.49
C THR A 52 1.23 10.40 15.43
N ASN A 53 0.59 10.10 16.56
CA ASN A 53 -0.78 10.48 16.88
C ASN A 53 -0.93 12.02 16.89
N THR A 54 -1.02 12.67 15.73
CA THR A 54 -1.57 14.02 15.63
C THR A 54 -2.25 14.20 14.28
N PHE A 55 -3.55 13.95 14.28
CA PHE A 55 -4.53 14.31 13.26
C PHE A 55 -4.66 15.85 13.06
N GLU A 56 -3.70 16.66 13.53
CA GLU A 56 -3.81 18.12 13.68
C GLU A 56 -3.08 18.96 12.60
N GLU A 57 -2.32 18.39 11.67
CA GLU A 57 -1.55 19.22 10.72
C GLU A 57 -2.05 19.24 9.27
N ILE A 58 -3.15 18.56 8.94
CA ILE A 58 -3.69 18.58 7.56
C ILE A 58 -4.71 19.73 7.34
N ASN A 59 -5.05 20.51 8.38
CA ASN A 59 -6.13 21.52 8.29
C ASN A 59 -5.67 22.99 8.22
N GLU A 60 -4.37 23.31 8.24
CA GLU A 60 -3.88 24.70 8.21
C GLU A 60 -3.41 25.21 6.83
N SER A 61 -3.49 24.41 5.76
CA SER A 61 -3.06 24.87 4.41
C SER A 61 -4.19 25.30 3.46
N THR A 62 -5.44 25.47 3.91
CA THR A 62 -6.57 25.89 3.03
C THR A 62 -7.04 27.33 3.24
N ILE A 63 -6.31 28.17 3.98
CA ILE A 63 -6.61 29.61 4.01
C ILE A 63 -5.31 30.40 3.88
N HIS A 64 -4.93 30.72 2.64
CA HIS A 64 -4.35 32.01 2.29
C HIS A 64 -4.47 32.29 0.79
#